data_AF-A0A317RAZ2-F1
#
_entry.id   AF-A0A317RAZ2-F1
#
_cell.length_a   1.000
_cell.length_b   1.000
_cell.length_c   1.000
_cell.angle_alpha   90.00
_cell.angle_beta   90.00
_cell.angle_gamma   90.00
#
_symmetry.space_group_name_H-M   'P 1'
#
loop_
_entity.id
_entity.type
_entity.pdbx_description
1 polymer ?
#
loop_
_entity_poly.entity_id
_entity_poly.type
_entity_poly.pdbx_seq_one_letter_code
_entity_poly.pdbx_strand_id
1 'polypeptide(L)'
;MNAHDAAERATRAWLSGDGRVAGQEWKRARAEVARTGNPALLARLELMRCAALLASLDMEGSACPAFEALRVDAEPAERAYAAYLAGRLPDAGGVELLPAAQRAAATDPRAIAAIGDPLARLVAAGAALQAGTATPGTLELATETASREGWRRPLLAWLLLRIERAEAVGDGATAGALRRRVAVVEAGGAPPAGADTPGR
;
A
#
# COMPACT_ATOMS: atom_id res chain seq x y z
N MET A 1 20.02 -1.34 -16.96
CA MET A 1 18.93 -1.67 -16.02
C MET A 1 19.34 -1.13 -14.66
N ASN A 2 18.63 -0.14 -14.13
CA ASN A 2 19.05 0.60 -12.92
C ASN A 2 18.24 0.15 -11.68
N ALA A 3 18.61 0.63 -10.49
CA ALA A 3 17.92 0.32 -9.23
C ALA A 3 16.45 0.78 -9.20
N HIS A 4 16.15 1.92 -9.84
CA HIS A 4 14.81 2.51 -9.90
C HIS A 4 13.84 1.63 -10.70
N ASP A 5 14.24 1.20 -11.91
CA ASP A 5 13.43 0.31 -12.76
C ASP A 5 13.12 -1.01 -12.04
N ALA A 6 14.09 -1.54 -11.28
CA ALA A 6 13.91 -2.74 -10.48
C ALA A 6 12.93 -2.50 -9.31
N ALA A 7 13.06 -1.38 -8.60
CA ALA A 7 12.12 -1.01 -7.55
C ALA A 7 10.69 -0.85 -8.08
N GLU A 8 10.51 -0.21 -9.25
CA GLU A 8 9.20 -0.09 -9.88
C GLU A 8 8.59 -1.43 -10.28
N ARG A 9 9.39 -2.33 -10.89
CA ARG A 9 8.92 -3.69 -11.22
C ARG A 9 8.55 -4.46 -9.97
N ALA A 10 9.33 -4.29 -8.90
CA ALA A 10 9.04 -4.91 -7.62
C ALA A 10 7.72 -4.41 -7.02
N THR A 11 7.48 -3.09 -7.03
CA THR A 11 6.22 -2.48 -6.60
C THR A 11 5.03 -2.97 -7.43
N ARG A 12 5.13 -2.97 -8.77
CA ARG A 12 4.04 -3.46 -9.63
C ARG A 12 3.74 -4.95 -9.36
N ALA A 13 4.77 -5.79 -9.33
CA ALA A 13 4.61 -7.21 -9.04
C ALA A 13 3.96 -7.45 -7.66
N TRP A 14 4.37 -6.66 -6.66
CA TRP A 14 3.80 -6.72 -5.31
C TRP A 14 2.28 -6.42 -5.31
N LEU A 15 1.90 -5.29 -5.89
CA LEU A 15 0.50 -4.83 -5.96
C LEU A 15 -0.39 -5.79 -6.75
N SER A 16 0.14 -6.38 -7.83
CA SER A 16 -0.55 -7.41 -8.61
C SER A 16 -0.62 -8.78 -7.91
N GLY A 17 0.12 -8.98 -6.81
CA GLY A 17 0.11 -10.22 -6.03
C GLY A 17 1.21 -11.23 -6.38
N ASP A 18 2.12 -10.91 -7.31
CA ASP A 18 3.29 -11.74 -7.63
C ASP A 18 4.44 -11.48 -6.64
N GLY A 19 4.29 -12.02 -5.43
CA GLY A 19 5.27 -11.86 -4.35
C GLY A 19 6.65 -12.42 -4.69
N ARG A 20 6.73 -13.44 -5.57
CA ARG A 20 8.00 -14.04 -5.97
C ARG A 20 8.79 -13.10 -6.87
N VAL A 21 8.15 -12.53 -7.91
CA VAL A 21 8.80 -11.54 -8.78
C VAL A 21 9.13 -10.28 -7.97
N ALA A 22 8.21 -9.82 -7.13
CA ALA A 22 8.46 -8.67 -6.26
C ALA A 22 9.73 -8.87 -5.41
N GLY A 23 9.86 -10.00 -4.73
CA GLY A 23 11.03 -10.31 -3.90
C GLY A 23 12.34 -10.37 -4.69
N GLN A 24 12.32 -10.89 -5.93
CA GLN A 24 13.51 -10.92 -6.79
C GLN A 24 13.93 -9.50 -7.22
N GLU A 25 12.97 -8.68 -7.65
CA GLU A 25 13.25 -7.31 -8.10
C GLU A 25 13.66 -6.39 -6.93
N TRP A 26 13.11 -6.56 -5.73
CA TRP A 26 13.59 -5.85 -4.54
C TRP A 26 15.04 -6.20 -4.21
N LYS A 27 15.40 -7.49 -4.22
CA LYS A 27 16.80 -7.92 -4.01
C LYS A 27 17.74 -7.29 -5.03
N ARG A 28 17.30 -7.23 -6.30
CA ARG A 28 18.07 -6.60 -7.37
C ARG A 28 18.25 -5.10 -7.14
N ALA A 29 17.18 -4.38 -6.84
CA ALA A 29 17.23 -2.95 -6.55
C ALA A 29 18.20 -2.66 -5.39
N ARG A 30 18.14 -3.44 -4.30
CA ARG A 30 19.08 -3.31 -3.18
C ARG A 30 20.52 -3.55 -3.59
N ALA A 31 20.77 -4.60 -4.38
CA ALA A 31 22.12 -4.93 -4.84
C ALA A 31 22.72 -3.79 -5.68
N GLU A 32 21.94 -3.16 -6.56
CA GLU A 32 22.40 -2.01 -7.35
C GLU A 32 22.70 -0.79 -6.48
N VAL A 33 21.84 -0.45 -5.52
CA VAL A 33 22.11 0.66 -4.59
C VAL A 33 23.32 0.36 -3.70
N ALA A 34 23.49 -0.89 -3.26
CA ALA A 34 24.64 -1.26 -2.43
C ALA A 34 25.99 -1.02 -3.12
N ARG A 35 26.06 -1.09 -4.46
CA ARG A 35 27.29 -0.77 -5.21
C ARG A 35 27.74 0.68 -5.05
N THR A 36 26.84 1.59 -4.67
CA THR A 36 27.18 3.01 -4.46
C THR A 36 27.71 3.28 -3.05
N GLY A 37 27.63 2.29 -2.13
CA GLY A 37 28.02 2.47 -0.73
C GLY A 37 27.24 3.56 0.01
N ASN A 38 26.05 3.96 -0.48
CA ASN A 38 25.30 5.08 0.07
C ASN A 38 24.10 4.56 0.91
N PRO A 39 24.21 4.56 2.25
CA PRO A 39 23.14 4.08 3.13
C PRO A 39 21.86 4.93 3.05
N ALA A 40 21.95 6.24 2.79
CA ALA A 40 20.79 7.11 2.63
C ALA A 40 19.95 6.74 1.39
N LEU A 41 20.61 6.39 0.27
CA LEU A 41 19.91 5.88 -0.92
C LEU A 41 19.24 4.53 -0.66
N LEU A 42 19.89 3.66 0.12
CA LEU A 42 19.30 2.38 0.50
C LEU A 42 18.08 2.58 1.43
N ALA A 43 18.15 3.54 2.34
CA ALA A 43 17.04 3.92 3.21
C ALA A 43 15.82 4.38 2.41
N ARG A 44 16.02 5.22 1.39
CA ARG A 44 14.96 5.64 0.47
C ARG A 44 14.33 4.46 -0.27
N LEU A 45 15.15 3.52 -0.75
CA LEU A 45 14.65 2.31 -1.41
C LEU A 45 13.78 1.46 -0.46
N GLU A 46 14.18 1.30 0.81
CA GLU A 46 13.36 0.59 1.80
C GLU A 46 12.04 1.29 2.07
N LEU A 47 12.01 2.62 2.07
CA LEU A 47 10.76 3.38 2.23
C LEU A 47 9.82 3.20 1.03
N MET A 48 10.35 3.07 -0.20
CA MET A 48 9.52 2.71 -1.36
C MET A 48 8.87 1.34 -1.18
N ARG A 49 9.64 0.35 -0.69
CA ARG A 49 9.11 -0.99 -0.40
C ARG A 49 8.04 -0.93 0.68
N CYS A 50 8.30 -0.21 1.77
CA CYS A 50 7.32 -0.03 2.84
C CYS A 50 6.03 0.65 2.38
N ALA A 51 6.12 1.67 1.52
CA ALA A 51 4.94 2.31 0.96
C ALA A 51 4.07 1.31 0.19
N ALA A 52 4.67 0.40 -0.59
CA ALA A 52 3.94 -0.66 -1.29
C ALA A 52 3.30 -1.70 -0.34
N LEU A 53 3.98 -2.05 0.76
CA LEU A 53 3.40 -2.89 1.82
C LEU A 53 2.21 -2.20 2.48
N LEU A 54 2.38 -0.94 2.88
CA LEU A 54 1.35 -0.14 3.53
C LEU A 54 0.11 0.07 2.64
N ALA A 55 0.32 0.36 1.36
CA ALA A 55 -0.77 0.46 0.38
C ALA A 55 -1.61 -0.83 0.29
N SER A 56 -0.98 -1.96 0.61
CA SER A 56 -1.59 -3.30 0.62
C SER A 56 -2.03 -3.77 2.00
N LEU A 57 -1.94 -2.92 3.04
CA LEU A 57 -2.18 -3.26 4.45
C LEU A 57 -1.39 -4.49 4.94
N ASP A 58 -0.26 -4.77 4.31
CA ASP A 58 0.59 -5.93 4.56
C ASP A 58 1.90 -5.52 5.26
N MET A 59 1.82 -4.41 6.00
CA MET A 59 2.91 -3.92 6.81
C MET A 59 2.76 -4.55 8.19
N GLU A 60 3.66 -5.48 8.52
CA GLU A 60 3.72 -6.12 9.82
C GLU A 60 4.12 -5.08 10.89
N GLY A 61 3.14 -4.66 11.70
CA GLY A 61 3.31 -3.58 12.68
C GLY A 61 3.37 -2.19 12.07
N SER A 62 3.77 -1.19 12.86
CA SER A 62 3.87 0.22 12.44
C SER A 62 5.30 0.63 12.04
N ALA A 63 6.21 -0.32 11.83
CA ALA A 63 7.62 -0.03 11.56
C ALA A 63 8.08 -0.60 10.21
N CYS A 64 9.15 -0.01 9.69
CA CYS A 64 9.89 -0.47 8.52
C CYS A 64 11.24 -1.05 8.95
N PRO A 65 11.35 -2.33 9.35
CA PRO A 65 12.52 -2.82 10.08
C PRO A 65 13.84 -2.61 9.33
N ALA A 66 13.83 -2.84 8.02
CA ALA A 66 15.01 -2.62 7.17
C ALA A 66 15.39 -1.13 7.05
N PHE A 67 14.43 -0.21 7.09
CA PHE A 67 14.71 1.23 7.16
C PHE A 67 15.20 1.64 8.55
N GLU A 68 14.63 1.09 9.63
CA GLU A 68 15.04 1.44 11.00
C GLU A 68 16.53 1.16 11.24
N ALA A 69 17.06 0.08 10.66
CA ALA A 69 18.49 -0.22 10.68
C ALA A 69 19.37 0.82 9.96
N LEU A 70 18.80 1.57 9.01
CA LEU A 70 19.48 2.61 8.20
C LEU A 70 19.13 4.04 8.67
N ARG A 71 18.25 4.18 9.66
CA ARG A 71 17.65 5.47 10.04
C ARG A 71 18.66 6.51 10.52
N VAL A 72 19.78 6.06 11.09
CA VAL A 72 20.88 6.92 11.54
C VAL A 72 21.52 7.69 10.38
N ASP A 73 21.57 7.08 9.20
CA ASP A 73 22.16 7.66 7.98
C ASP A 73 21.10 8.26 7.04
N ALA A 74 19.82 8.17 7.38
CA ALA A 74 18.74 8.71 6.55
C ALA A 74 18.73 10.25 6.60
N GLU A 75 18.30 10.89 5.53
CA GLU A 75 18.08 12.33 5.50
C GLU A 75 16.78 12.72 6.26
N PRO A 76 16.57 13.99 6.63
CA PRO A 76 15.38 14.42 7.36
C PRO A 76 14.05 14.05 6.67
N ALA A 77 13.99 14.11 5.34
CA ALA A 77 12.80 13.78 4.56
C ALA A 77 12.42 12.30 4.68
N GLU A 78 13.40 11.40 4.60
CA GLU A 78 13.21 9.96 4.76
C GLU A 78 12.72 9.63 6.17
N ARG A 79 13.28 10.27 7.21
CA ARG A 79 12.80 10.08 8.60
C ARG A 79 11.36 10.58 8.78
N ALA A 80 11.02 11.74 8.23
CA ALA A 80 9.66 12.27 8.26
C ALA A 80 8.68 11.34 7.54
N TYR A 81 9.06 10.85 6.36
CA TYR A 81 8.24 9.93 5.59
C TYR A 81 8.06 8.57 6.31
N ALA A 82 9.11 8.02 6.93
CA ALA A 82 9.00 6.81 7.74
C ALA A 82 8.05 6.99 8.93
N ALA A 83 8.09 8.13 9.62
CA ALA A 83 7.16 8.45 10.69
C ALA A 83 5.71 8.54 10.18
N TYR A 84 5.52 9.19 9.03
CA TYR A 84 4.22 9.28 8.37
C TYR A 84 3.66 7.91 8.00
N LEU A 85 4.46 7.03 7.38
CA LEU A 85 4.05 5.64 7.04
C LEU A 85 3.68 4.84 8.31
N ALA A 86 4.35 5.12 9.43
CA ALA A 86 4.07 4.53 10.74
C ALA A 86 2.82 5.10 11.44
N GLY A 87 2.06 5.99 10.78
CA GLY A 87 0.89 6.64 11.36
C GLY A 87 1.20 7.74 12.38
N ARG A 88 2.48 8.15 12.53
CA ARG A 88 2.84 9.28 13.39
C ARG A 88 2.61 10.57 12.61
N LEU A 89 1.62 11.35 13.04
CA LEU A 89 1.31 12.65 12.46
C LEU A 89 2.52 13.59 12.61
N PRO A 90 3.09 14.10 11.51
CA PRO A 90 4.19 15.05 11.60
C PRO A 90 3.70 16.41 12.11
N ASP A 91 4.60 17.14 12.76
CA ASP A 91 4.40 18.57 13.01
C ASP A 91 4.46 19.37 11.70
N ALA A 92 4.20 20.68 11.75
CA ALA A 92 4.17 21.52 10.55
C ALA A 92 5.48 21.46 9.75
N GLY A 93 6.64 21.38 10.44
CA GLY A 93 7.94 21.24 9.77
C GLY A 93 8.12 19.87 9.10
N GLY A 94 7.65 18.80 9.73
CA GLY A 94 7.68 17.45 9.17
C GLY A 94 6.74 17.28 7.97
N VAL A 95 5.60 17.97 7.94
CA VAL A 95 4.67 17.94 6.79
C VAL A 95 5.35 18.46 5.52
N GLU A 96 6.11 19.56 5.61
CA GLU A 96 6.81 20.13 4.46
C GLU A 96 7.89 19.20 3.87
N LEU A 97 8.45 18.31 4.70
CA LEU A 97 9.43 17.32 4.30
C LEU A 97 8.81 16.09 3.60
N LEU A 98 7.49 15.90 3.67
CA LEU A 98 6.82 14.81 2.99
C LEU A 98 6.81 15.01 1.47
N PRO A 99 6.70 13.90 0.69
CA PRO A 99 6.38 14.00 -0.73
C PRO A 99 5.16 14.89 -0.96
N ALA A 100 5.21 15.77 -1.96
CA ALA A 100 4.19 16.79 -2.19
C ALA A 100 2.75 16.21 -2.23
N ALA A 101 2.58 15.05 -2.85
CA ALA A 101 1.30 14.34 -2.92
C ALA A 101 0.71 13.95 -1.55
N GLN A 102 1.54 13.82 -0.51
CA GLN A 102 1.15 13.34 0.82
C GLN A 102 0.86 14.47 1.80
N ARG A 103 1.33 15.70 1.55
CA ARG A 103 1.33 16.79 2.54
C ARG A 103 -0.08 17.13 3.02
N ALA A 104 -1.01 17.39 2.10
CA ALA A 104 -2.38 17.73 2.45
C ALA A 104 -3.11 16.56 3.13
N ALA A 105 -2.86 15.33 2.69
CA ALA A 105 -3.48 14.14 3.26
C ALA A 105 -2.93 13.78 4.66
N ALA A 106 -1.71 14.24 4.99
CA ALA A 106 -1.13 14.06 6.32
C ALA A 106 -1.84 14.91 7.39
N THR A 107 -2.48 16.02 7.01
CA THR A 107 -3.20 16.91 7.93
C THR A 107 -4.72 16.76 7.84
N ASP A 108 -5.25 16.43 6.67
CA ASP A 108 -6.68 16.19 6.45
C ASP A 108 -6.91 14.91 5.60
N PRO A 109 -7.45 13.83 6.18
CA PRO A 109 -7.78 12.61 5.44
C PRO A 109 -8.74 12.82 4.27
N ARG A 110 -9.53 13.90 4.24
CA ARG A 110 -10.40 14.23 3.09
C ARG A 110 -9.60 14.59 1.84
N ALA A 111 -8.39 15.13 2.01
CA ALA A 111 -7.50 15.49 0.90
C ALA A 111 -6.96 14.26 0.14
N ILE A 112 -7.09 13.05 0.70
CA ILE A 112 -6.68 11.80 0.01
C ILE A 112 -7.37 11.67 -1.35
N ALA A 113 -8.64 12.08 -1.45
CA ALA A 113 -9.40 12.01 -2.71
C ALA A 113 -8.79 12.86 -3.84
N ALA A 114 -8.05 13.92 -3.52
CA ALA A 114 -7.43 14.81 -4.50
C ALA A 114 -6.07 14.30 -5.01
N ILE A 115 -5.50 13.25 -4.40
CA ILE A 115 -4.22 12.68 -4.83
C ILE A 115 -4.42 11.99 -6.19
N GLY A 116 -3.73 12.46 -7.23
CA GLY A 116 -3.86 11.94 -8.59
C GLY A 116 -3.23 10.56 -8.79
N ASP A 117 -2.02 10.36 -8.27
CA ASP A 117 -1.30 9.09 -8.37
C ASP A 117 -1.98 7.98 -7.52
N PRO A 118 -2.40 6.85 -8.12
CA PRO A 118 -3.15 5.81 -7.41
C PRO A 118 -2.37 5.15 -6.26
N LEU A 119 -1.07 4.94 -6.43
CA LEU A 119 -0.25 4.34 -5.37
C LEU A 119 -0.08 5.31 -4.21
N ALA A 120 0.25 6.57 -4.49
CA ALA A 120 0.33 7.62 -3.47
C ALA A 120 -1.00 7.77 -2.71
N ARG A 121 -2.14 7.63 -3.39
CA ARG A 121 -3.46 7.66 -2.76
C ARG A 121 -3.67 6.48 -1.80
N LEU A 122 -3.29 5.26 -2.20
CA LEU A 122 -3.36 4.09 -1.31
C LEU A 122 -2.40 4.20 -0.12
N VAL A 123 -1.20 4.74 -0.33
CA VAL A 123 -0.24 5.02 0.75
C VAL A 123 -0.85 6.00 1.75
N ALA A 124 -1.48 7.07 1.27
CA ALA A 124 -2.14 8.06 2.14
C ALA A 124 -3.30 7.45 2.94
N ALA A 125 -4.11 6.60 2.29
CA ALA A 125 -5.18 5.87 2.95
C ALA A 125 -4.64 4.91 4.02
N GLY A 126 -3.56 4.18 3.72
CA GLY A 126 -2.88 3.31 4.69
C GLY A 126 -2.28 4.09 5.86
N ALA A 127 -1.64 5.23 5.61
CA ALA A 127 -1.09 6.08 6.66
C ALA A 127 -2.19 6.67 7.56
N ALA A 128 -3.32 7.12 6.98
CA ALA A 128 -4.48 7.56 7.75
C ALA A 128 -5.08 6.42 8.60
N LEU A 129 -5.07 5.17 8.08
CA LEU A 129 -5.51 4.01 8.85
C LEU A 129 -4.57 3.73 10.04
N GLN A 130 -3.26 3.76 9.83
CA GLN A 130 -2.26 3.59 10.89
C GLN A 130 -2.35 4.70 11.95
N ALA A 131 -2.65 5.93 11.53
CA ALA A 131 -2.85 7.07 12.43
C ALA A 131 -4.21 7.05 13.15
N GLY A 132 -5.10 6.10 12.83
CA GLY A 132 -6.45 6.04 13.39
C GLY A 132 -7.40 7.14 12.90
N THR A 133 -7.04 7.86 11.82
CA THR A 133 -7.82 8.97 11.26
C THR A 133 -8.63 8.58 10.01
N ALA A 134 -8.47 7.34 9.52
CA ALA A 134 -9.23 6.84 8.38
C ALA A 134 -10.74 6.81 8.66
N THR A 135 -11.51 7.27 7.68
CA THR A 135 -12.98 7.29 7.72
C THR A 135 -13.56 6.14 6.87
N PRO A 136 -14.86 5.82 6.98
CA PRO A 136 -15.51 4.88 6.06
C PRO A 136 -15.30 5.25 4.57
N GLY A 137 -15.33 6.55 4.25
CA GLY A 137 -15.04 7.05 2.90
C GLY A 137 -13.59 6.82 2.46
N THR A 138 -12.62 6.87 3.40
CA THR A 138 -11.22 6.52 3.11
C THR A 138 -11.08 5.07 2.68
N LEU A 139 -11.75 4.15 3.38
CA LEU A 139 -11.72 2.70 3.07
C LEU A 139 -12.37 2.41 1.71
N GLU A 140 -13.50 3.06 1.43
CA GLU A 140 -14.17 2.95 0.13
C GLU A 140 -13.28 3.46 -1.01
N LEU A 141 -12.73 4.66 -0.86
CA LEU A 141 -11.82 5.25 -1.85
C LEU A 141 -10.60 4.36 -2.12
N ALA A 142 -9.99 3.78 -1.09
CA ALA A 142 -8.87 2.87 -1.24
C ALA A 142 -9.26 1.58 -1.98
N THR A 143 -10.41 1.00 -1.62
CA THR A 143 -10.98 -0.17 -2.33
C THR A 143 -11.15 0.11 -3.82
N GLU A 144 -11.80 1.22 -4.16
CA GLU A 144 -12.09 1.57 -5.55
C GLU A 144 -10.84 1.96 -6.32
N THR A 145 -9.86 2.58 -5.67
CA THR A 145 -8.54 2.86 -6.28
C THR A 145 -7.83 1.57 -6.65
N ALA A 146 -7.71 0.61 -5.72
CA ALA A 146 -7.09 -0.67 -6.00
C ALA A 146 -7.85 -1.48 -7.07
N SER A 147 -9.19 -1.40 -7.05
CA SER A 147 -10.05 -2.06 -8.04
C SER A 147 -9.85 -1.52 -9.45
N ARG A 148 -9.76 -0.19 -9.62
CA ARG A 148 -9.57 0.46 -10.93
C ARG A 148 -8.22 0.14 -11.56
N GLU A 149 -7.18 0.03 -10.74
CA GLU A 149 -5.83 -0.32 -11.20
C GLU A 149 -5.62 -1.82 -11.42
N GLY A 150 -6.60 -2.66 -11.07
CA GLY A 150 -6.46 -4.11 -11.16
C GLY A 150 -5.42 -4.69 -10.17
N TRP A 151 -5.14 -3.98 -9.08
CA TRP A 151 -4.16 -4.39 -8.08
C TRP A 151 -4.77 -5.36 -7.08
N ARG A 152 -4.63 -6.66 -7.37
CA ARG A 152 -5.22 -7.76 -6.59
C ARG A 152 -4.89 -7.69 -5.10
N ARG A 153 -3.62 -7.47 -4.72
CA ARG A 153 -3.18 -7.55 -3.32
C ARG A 153 -3.81 -6.46 -2.45
N PRO A 154 -3.68 -5.15 -2.76
CA PRO A 154 -4.38 -4.12 -1.99
C PRO A 154 -5.90 -4.25 -2.10
N LEU A 155 -6.45 -4.65 -3.25
CA LEU A 155 -7.90 -4.82 -3.39
C LEU A 155 -8.45 -5.83 -2.38
N LEU A 156 -7.82 -7.01 -2.25
CA LEU A 156 -8.23 -8.01 -1.26
C LEU A 156 -8.12 -7.47 0.16
N ALA A 157 -6.99 -6.85 0.50
CA ALA A 157 -6.76 -6.35 1.84
C ALA A 157 -7.79 -5.29 2.28
N TRP A 158 -8.10 -4.32 1.41
CA TRP A 158 -9.09 -3.29 1.70
C TRP A 158 -10.52 -3.84 1.74
N LEU A 159 -10.86 -4.82 0.88
CA LEU A 159 -12.16 -5.51 0.95
C LEU A 159 -12.35 -6.25 2.27
N LEU A 160 -11.33 -7.01 2.70
CA LEU A 160 -11.36 -7.76 3.96
C LEU A 160 -11.52 -6.84 5.16
N LEU A 161 -10.75 -5.76 5.23
CA LEU A 161 -10.91 -4.74 6.27
C LEU A 161 -12.33 -4.17 6.32
N ARG A 162 -12.93 -3.88 5.15
CA ARG A 162 -14.31 -3.36 5.10
C ARG A 162 -15.35 -4.38 5.53
N ILE A 163 -15.13 -5.67 5.27
CA ILE A 163 -16.00 -6.76 5.76
C ILE A 163 -15.97 -6.76 7.30
N GLU A 164 -14.79 -6.77 7.90
CA GLU A 164 -14.63 -6.74 9.36
C GLU A 164 -15.34 -5.53 9.98
N ARG A 165 -15.21 -4.34 9.39
CA ARG A 165 -15.89 -3.12 9.87
C ARG A 165 -17.41 -3.19 9.74
N ALA A 166 -17.92 -3.75 8.65
CA ALA A 166 -19.36 -3.91 8.44
C ALA A 166 -19.96 -4.92 9.43
N GLU A 167 -19.26 -6.04 9.67
CA GLU A 167 -19.64 -7.03 10.68
C GLU A 167 -19.66 -6.43 12.09
N ALA A 168 -18.65 -5.63 12.45
CA ALA A 168 -18.55 -4.99 13.76
C ALA A 168 -19.73 -4.06 14.09
N VAL A 169 -20.40 -3.50 13.07
CA VAL A 169 -21.60 -2.66 13.23
C VAL A 169 -22.91 -3.39 12.89
N GLY A 170 -22.85 -4.71 12.64
CA GLY A 170 -24.02 -5.53 12.31
C GLY A 170 -24.58 -5.36 10.90
N ASP A 171 -23.85 -4.71 9.98
CA ASP A 171 -24.26 -4.54 8.58
C ASP A 171 -23.93 -5.79 7.74
N GLY A 172 -24.74 -6.83 7.94
CA GLY A 172 -24.61 -8.10 7.22
C GLY A 172 -24.83 -7.97 5.71
N ALA A 173 -25.61 -6.99 5.26
CA ALA A 173 -25.89 -6.77 3.84
C ALA A 173 -24.63 -6.28 3.11
N THR A 174 -23.96 -5.26 3.66
CA THR A 174 -22.69 -4.76 3.12
C THR A 174 -21.60 -5.82 3.21
N ALA A 175 -21.46 -6.51 4.34
CA ALA A 175 -20.48 -7.59 4.49
C ALA A 175 -20.70 -8.70 3.44
N GLY A 176 -21.96 -9.11 3.22
CA GLY A 176 -22.31 -10.08 2.19
C GLY A 176 -21.94 -9.64 0.77
N ALA A 177 -22.17 -8.36 0.43
CA ALA A 177 -21.79 -7.81 -0.86
C ALA A 177 -20.27 -7.77 -1.07
N LEU A 178 -19.52 -7.37 -0.06
CA LEU A 178 -18.06 -7.33 -0.10
C LEU A 178 -17.44 -8.73 -0.22
N ARG A 179 -17.97 -9.74 0.50
CA ARG A 179 -17.51 -11.13 0.37
C ARG A 179 -17.67 -11.68 -1.04
N ARG A 180 -18.74 -11.32 -1.75
CA ARG A 180 -18.90 -11.70 -3.17
C ARG A 180 -17.81 -11.08 -4.05
N ARG A 181 -17.38 -9.83 -3.78
CA ARG A 181 -16.25 -9.21 -4.50
C ARG A 181 -14.94 -9.94 -4.21
N VAL A 182 -14.67 -10.30 -2.95
CA VAL A 182 -13.49 -11.10 -2.57
C VAL A 182 -13.45 -12.41 -3.35
N ALA A 183 -14.57 -13.15 -3.38
CA ALA A 183 -14.66 -14.42 -4.10
C ALA A 183 -14.33 -14.29 -5.60
N VAL A 184 -14.78 -13.21 -6.26
CA VAL A 184 -14.43 -12.94 -7.68
C VAL A 184 -12.92 -12.73 -7.85
N VAL A 185 -12.30 -11.96 -6.96
CA VAL A 185 -10.87 -11.67 -7.02
C VAL A 185 -10.05 -12.94 -6.74
N GLU A 186 -10.47 -13.76 -5.77
CA GLU A 186 -9.82 -15.02 -5.42
C GLU A 186 -9.91 -16.04 -6.55
N ALA A 187 -11.09 -16.20 -7.15
CA ALA A 187 -11.33 -17.08 -8.30
C ALA A 187 -10.63 -16.62 -9.57
N GLY A 188 -10.09 -15.39 -9.60
CA GLY A 188 -9.46 -14.82 -10.80
C GLY A 188 -10.43 -14.70 -11.97
N GLY A 189 -11.73 -14.53 -11.70
CA GLY A 189 -12.79 -14.48 -12.71
C GLY A 189 -13.17 -15.83 -13.32
N ALA A 190 -12.69 -16.96 -12.78
CA ALA A 190 -13.09 -18.27 -13.26
C ALA A 190 -14.60 -18.51 -13.03
N PRO A 191 -15.31 -19.16 -13.98
CA PRO A 191 -16.71 -19.51 -13.78
C PRO A 191 -16.85 -20.55 -12.65
N PRO A 192 -18.02 -20.63 -11.99
CA PRO A 192 -18.27 -21.67 -11.01
C PRO A 192 -18.14 -23.05 -11.65
N ALA A 193 -17.52 -23.99 -10.94
CA ALA A 193 -17.34 -25.36 -11.41
C ALA A 193 -18.68 -25.97 -11.81
N GLY A 194 -18.82 -26.38 -13.08
CA GLY A 194 -20.04 -26.97 -13.65
C GLY A 194 -20.79 -26.11 -14.67
N ALA A 195 -20.45 -24.82 -14.82
CA ALA A 195 -21.04 -23.96 -15.87
C ALA A 195 -20.58 -24.33 -17.29
N ASP A 196 -19.52 -25.12 -17.42
CA ASP A 196 -18.85 -25.42 -18.69
C ASP A 196 -19.11 -26.87 -19.17
N THR A 197 -20.22 -27.49 -18.75
CA THR A 197 -20.63 -28.78 -19.34
C THR A 197 -21.48 -28.47 -20.58
N PRO A 198 -20.96 -28.63 -21.81
CA PRO A 198 -21.83 -28.62 -22.97
C PRO A 198 -22.67 -29.89 -22.87
N GLY A 199 -23.99 -29.74 -22.75
CA GLY A 199 -24.91 -30.88 -22.71
C GLY A 199 -24.60 -31.84 -23.86
N ARG A 200 -24.34 -33.10 -23.50
CA ARG A 200 -24.14 -34.20 -24.44
C ARG A 200 -25.34 -35.13 -24.36
#